data_AF-A0A444V7G4-F1
#
_entry.id   AF-A0A444V7G4-F1
#
_cell.length_a   1.000
_cell.length_b   1.000
_cell.length_c   1.000
_cell.angle_alpha   90.00
_cell.angle_beta   90.00
_cell.angle_gamma   90.00
#
_symmetry.space_group_name_H-M   'P 1'
#
loop_
_entity.id
_entity.type
_entity.pdbx_description
1 polymer ?
#
loop_
_entity_poly.entity_id
_entity_poly.type
_entity_poly.pdbx_seq_one_letter_code
_entity_poly.pdbx_strand_id
1 'polypeptide(L)'
;MGCAVSGPGLASKPSEDPNEEEASAATLTDHQIELIKESWKLIQEDIAKVGIIMFVRLFETHPECKDVFFLFRDVDDLQRLRTSKELRAHGLRVMSFIEKSVARIDQTERLVQLAMELGKSHYRYNAPPKYYGYVGTEFISAVQPILKEKWTPEVEEAWKVL
;
A
#
# COMPACT_ATOMS: atom_id res chain seq x y z
N MET A 1 7.93 61.71 46.39
CA MET A 1 9.11 60.84 46.13
C MET A 1 8.56 59.43 45.96
N GLY A 2 8.64 58.67 44.88
CA GLY A 2 9.18 58.78 43.52
C GLY A 2 8.91 57.41 42.83
N CYS A 3 8.64 57.43 41.52
CA CYS A 3 8.72 56.40 40.44
C CYS A 3 8.87 54.90 40.80
N ALA A 4 8.01 53.97 40.33
CA ALA A 4 7.77 53.41 38.98
C ALA A 4 8.74 52.29 38.53
N VAL A 5 8.19 51.09 38.19
CA VAL A 5 8.44 50.13 37.06
C VAL A 5 7.75 48.79 37.44
N SER A 6 6.74 48.24 36.76
CA SER A 6 6.56 47.74 35.38
C SER A 6 7.34 46.47 35.02
N GLY A 7 6.62 45.37 34.78
CA GLY A 7 7.06 44.14 34.13
C GLY A 7 5.85 43.26 33.75
N PRO A 8 5.55 42.98 32.47
CA PRO A 8 4.32 42.30 32.06
C PRO A 8 4.46 40.78 32.08
N GLY A 9 3.38 40.09 32.49
CA GLY A 9 3.23 38.65 32.40
C GLY A 9 3.24 38.19 30.94
N LEU A 10 4.16 37.28 30.62
CA LEU A 10 4.30 36.62 29.32
C LEU A 10 3.05 35.78 29.02
N ALA A 11 2.40 36.11 27.90
CA ALA A 11 1.42 35.25 27.27
C ALA A 11 2.12 33.99 26.72
N SER A 12 1.60 32.82 27.09
CA SER A 12 2.00 31.54 26.52
C SER A 12 1.61 31.52 25.03
N LYS A 13 2.60 31.54 24.14
CA LYS A 13 2.41 31.24 22.72
C LYS A 13 2.01 29.77 22.57
N PRO A 14 1.15 29.41 21.61
CA PRO A 14 1.03 28.03 21.18
C PRO A 14 2.38 27.61 20.58
N SER A 15 2.89 26.48 21.03
CA SER A 15 4.02 25.80 20.41
C SER A 15 3.57 25.31 19.04
N GLU A 16 4.02 25.98 17.99
CA GLU A 16 4.05 25.43 16.64
C GLU A 16 5.11 24.32 16.65
N ASP A 17 4.65 23.07 16.71
CA ASP A 17 5.50 21.91 16.45
C ASP A 17 5.99 22.01 15.00
N PRO A 18 7.31 22.04 14.73
CA PRO A 18 7.84 22.10 13.36
C PRO A 18 7.80 20.74 12.65
N ASN A 19 7.01 19.78 13.16
CA ASN A 19 6.91 18.43 12.63
C ASN A 19 5.60 18.19 11.84
N GLU A 20 4.91 19.27 11.47
CA GLU A 20 3.98 19.29 10.34
C GLU A 20 4.75 19.59 9.05
N GLU A 21 5.84 18.86 8.79
CA GLU A 21 6.06 18.44 7.41
C GLU A 21 4.92 17.47 7.13
N GLU A 22 3.81 18.05 6.64
CA GLU A 22 2.80 17.32 5.92
C GLU A 22 3.52 16.26 5.11
N ALA A 23 3.13 15.00 5.33
CA ALA A 23 3.31 13.99 4.32
C ALA A 23 2.59 14.52 3.08
N SER A 24 3.32 15.31 2.29
CA SER A 24 2.92 15.78 0.98
C SER A 24 2.38 14.54 0.32
N ALA A 25 1.07 14.55 0.06
CA ALA A 25 0.44 13.49 -0.70
C ALA A 25 1.10 13.57 -2.08
N ALA A 26 2.22 12.85 -2.22
CA ALA A 26 3.11 12.95 -3.34
C ALA A 26 2.28 12.54 -4.55
N THR A 27 1.89 13.54 -5.33
CA THR A 27 1.11 13.32 -6.52
C THR A 27 2.06 12.72 -7.55
N LEU A 28 1.70 11.57 -8.09
CA LEU A 28 2.50 10.93 -9.12
C LEU A 28 2.73 11.89 -10.29
N THR A 29 3.98 11.99 -10.72
CA THR A 29 4.34 12.71 -11.95
C THR A 29 3.88 11.93 -13.18
N ASP A 30 3.69 12.61 -14.32
CA ASP A 30 3.36 11.96 -15.60
C ASP A 30 4.37 10.86 -15.97
N HIS A 31 5.65 11.08 -15.67
CA HIS A 31 6.69 10.10 -15.89
C HIS A 31 6.55 8.86 -14.99
N GLN A 32 6.26 9.04 -13.69
CA GLN A 32 6.00 7.92 -12.79
C GLN A 32 4.74 7.13 -13.22
N ILE A 33 3.69 7.83 -13.67
CA ILE A 33 2.49 7.20 -14.23
C ILE A 33 2.83 6.32 -15.43
N GLU A 34 3.69 6.81 -16.34
CA GLU A 34 4.16 6.04 -17.50
C GLU A 34 4.95 4.80 -17.05
N LEU A 35 5.92 4.95 -16.14
CA LEU A 35 6.70 3.84 -15.58
C LEU A 35 5.79 2.76 -14.95
N ILE A 36 4.77 3.16 -14.19
CA ILE A 36 3.79 2.24 -13.60
C ILE A 36 3.01 1.52 -14.70
N LYS A 37 2.47 2.25 -15.69
CA LYS A 37 1.70 1.67 -16.81
C LYS A 37 2.54 0.70 -17.64
N GLU A 38 3.82 1.00 -17.88
CA GLU A 38 4.72 0.14 -18.64
C GLU A 38 5.14 -1.11 -17.88
N SER A 39 5.58 -0.95 -16.63
CA SER A 39 5.97 -2.06 -15.78
C SER A 39 4.79 -2.98 -15.45
N TRP A 40 3.58 -2.43 -15.30
CA TRP A 40 2.36 -3.21 -15.10
C TRP A 40 2.09 -4.19 -16.25
N LYS A 41 2.31 -3.80 -17.52
CA LYS A 41 2.14 -4.69 -18.68
C LYS A 41 2.98 -5.97 -18.57
N LEU A 42 4.18 -5.86 -18.01
CA LEU A 42 5.08 -6.99 -17.79
C LEU A 42 4.64 -7.83 -16.58
N ILE A 43 4.18 -7.20 -15.50
CA ILE A 43 3.64 -7.88 -14.31
C ILE A 43 2.41 -8.72 -14.68
N GLN A 44 1.59 -8.24 -15.61
CA GLN A 44 0.37 -8.93 -16.05
C GLN A 44 0.63 -10.31 -16.67
N GLU A 45 1.80 -10.54 -17.28
CA GLU A 45 2.15 -11.83 -17.89
C GLU A 45 2.20 -12.97 -16.84
N ASP A 46 2.55 -12.64 -15.60
CA ASP A 46 2.68 -13.56 -14.46
C ASP A 46 1.67 -13.29 -13.33
N ILE A 47 0.57 -12.60 -13.63
CA ILE A 47 -0.29 -11.97 -12.60
C ILE A 47 -0.79 -12.92 -11.50
N ALA A 48 -1.16 -14.14 -11.87
CA ALA A 48 -1.61 -15.16 -10.91
C ALA A 48 -0.47 -15.59 -9.97
N LYS A 49 0.74 -15.71 -10.51
CA LYS A 49 1.94 -16.10 -9.77
C LYS A 49 2.37 -14.97 -8.82
N VAL A 50 2.33 -13.71 -9.26
CA VAL A 50 2.60 -12.53 -8.43
C VAL A 50 1.67 -12.50 -7.23
N GLY A 51 0.36 -12.65 -7.46
CA GLY A 51 -0.64 -12.65 -6.38
C GLY A 51 -0.40 -13.76 -5.35
N ILE A 52 -0.04 -14.97 -5.78
CA ILE A 52 0.29 -16.08 -4.87
C ILE A 52 1.56 -15.78 -4.08
N ILE A 53 2.63 -15.33 -4.74
CA ILE A 53 3.92 -15.03 -4.09
C ILE A 53 3.73 -13.94 -3.04
N MET A 54 3.02 -12.86 -3.38
CA MET A 54 2.73 -11.75 -2.49
C MET A 54 2.06 -12.21 -1.19
N PHE A 55 0.99 -13.01 -1.28
CA PHE A 55 0.27 -13.46 -0.08
C PHE A 55 1.02 -14.53 0.73
N VAL A 56 1.73 -15.44 0.06
CA VAL A 56 2.56 -16.41 0.79
C VAL A 56 3.63 -15.69 1.58
N ARG A 57 4.30 -14.70 0.97
CA ARG A 57 5.28 -13.86 1.67
C ARG A 57 4.64 -13.07 2.81
N LEU A 58 3.47 -12.46 2.59
CA LEU A 58 2.73 -11.74 3.63
C LEU A 58 2.49 -12.62 4.86
N PHE A 59 2.11 -13.88 4.68
CA PHE A 59 1.88 -14.79 5.81
C PHE A 59 3.18 -15.35 6.42
N GLU A 60 4.27 -15.39 5.65
CA GLU A 60 5.62 -15.72 6.15
C GLU A 60 6.18 -14.58 7.01
N THR A 61 6.01 -13.33 6.60
CA THR A 61 6.59 -12.14 7.26
C THR A 61 5.68 -11.54 8.34
N HIS A 62 4.36 -11.63 8.15
CA HIS A 62 3.33 -11.08 9.03
C HIS A 62 2.23 -12.13 9.29
N PRO A 63 2.53 -13.19 10.07
CA PRO A 63 1.62 -14.30 10.28
C PRO A 63 0.27 -13.90 10.89
N GLU A 64 0.20 -12.79 11.64
CA GLU A 64 -1.04 -12.23 12.19
C GLU A 64 -2.04 -11.80 11.10
N CYS A 65 -1.57 -11.59 9.86
CA CYS A 65 -2.47 -11.30 8.74
C CYS A 65 -3.41 -12.47 8.47
N LYS A 66 -3.02 -13.72 8.76
CA LYS A 66 -3.88 -14.90 8.56
C LYS A 66 -5.17 -14.87 9.39
N ASP A 67 -5.20 -14.13 10.49
CA ASP A 67 -6.35 -14.08 11.40
C ASP A 67 -7.61 -13.57 10.71
N VAL A 68 -7.48 -12.68 9.72
CA VAL A 68 -8.62 -12.15 8.96
C VAL A 68 -8.97 -13.01 7.74
N PHE A 69 -8.16 -14.03 7.43
CA PHE A 69 -8.40 -15.00 6.37
C PHE A 69 -8.92 -16.32 6.95
N PHE A 70 -10.23 -16.43 7.12
CA PHE A 70 -10.86 -17.63 7.71
C PHE A 70 -10.42 -18.96 7.06
N LEU A 71 -10.18 -18.97 5.74
CA LEU A 71 -9.75 -20.18 5.01
C LEU A 71 -8.28 -20.56 5.23
N PHE A 72 -7.44 -19.63 5.71
CA PHE A 72 -5.98 -19.83 5.82
C PHE A 72 -5.48 -19.73 7.26
N ARG A 73 -6.31 -19.26 8.20
CA ARG A 73 -5.96 -19.03 9.62
C ARG A 73 -5.19 -20.21 10.22
N ASP A 74 -5.75 -21.41 10.07
CA ASP A 74 -5.24 -22.64 10.68
C ASP A 74 -4.28 -23.43 9.75
N VAL A 75 -3.77 -22.80 8.69
CA VAL A 75 -2.79 -23.42 7.79
C VAL A 75 -1.38 -23.04 8.25
N ASP A 76 -0.68 -24.02 8.82
CA ASP A 76 0.72 -23.87 9.26
C ASP A 76 1.72 -24.02 8.11
N ASP A 77 1.47 -24.97 7.20
CA ASP A 77 2.32 -25.19 6.04
C ASP A 77 1.96 -24.23 4.90
N LEU A 78 2.66 -23.09 4.86
CA LEU A 78 2.47 -22.06 3.85
C LEU A 78 2.84 -22.52 2.43
N GLN A 79 3.63 -23.58 2.26
CA GLN A 79 3.92 -24.12 0.93
C GLN A 79 2.67 -24.73 0.29
N ARG A 80 1.76 -25.30 1.08
CA ARG A 80 0.45 -25.78 0.58
C ARG A 80 -0.42 -24.64 0.05
N LEU A 81 -0.25 -23.42 0.56
CA LEU A 81 -1.02 -22.28 0.06
C LEU A 81 -0.62 -21.90 -1.37
N ARG A 82 0.62 -22.20 -1.81
CA ARG A 82 1.06 -21.93 -3.18
C ARG A 82 0.21 -22.63 -4.25
N THR A 83 -0.42 -23.75 -3.90
CA THR A 83 -1.30 -24.52 -4.79
C THR A 83 -2.78 -24.41 -4.42
N SER A 84 -3.13 -23.62 -3.39
CA SER A 84 -4.53 -23.39 -2.99
C SER A 84 -5.28 -22.62 -4.08
N LYS A 85 -6.44 -23.16 -4.46
CA LYS A 85 -7.36 -22.50 -5.41
C LYS A 85 -7.96 -21.24 -4.81
N GLU A 86 -8.23 -21.27 -3.52
CA GLU A 86 -8.79 -20.18 -2.74
C GLU A 86 -7.80 -19.02 -2.66
N LEU A 87 -6.53 -19.31 -2.37
CA LEU A 87 -5.50 -18.27 -2.32
C LEU A 87 -5.27 -17.68 -3.72
N ARG A 88 -5.16 -18.52 -4.74
CA ARG A 88 -5.05 -18.06 -6.13
C ARG A 88 -6.21 -17.15 -6.51
N ALA A 89 -7.44 -17.51 -6.18
CA ALA A 89 -8.62 -16.70 -6.46
C ALA A 89 -8.58 -15.36 -5.70
N HIS A 90 -8.12 -15.34 -4.46
CA HIS A 90 -7.95 -14.11 -3.70
C HIS A 90 -6.86 -13.22 -4.27
N GLY A 91 -5.68 -13.78 -4.58
CA GLY A 91 -4.59 -13.07 -5.25
C GLY A 91 -5.05 -12.41 -6.54
N LEU A 92 -5.81 -13.12 -7.38
CA LEU A 92 -6.38 -12.56 -8.60
C LEU A 92 -7.36 -11.40 -8.36
N ARG A 93 -8.15 -11.43 -7.27
CA ARG A 93 -9.04 -10.30 -6.92
C ARG A 93 -8.24 -9.06 -6.56
N VAL A 94 -7.13 -9.21 -5.82
CA VAL A 94 -6.25 -8.08 -5.48
C VAL A 94 -5.54 -7.57 -6.72
N MET A 95 -4.98 -8.44 -7.55
CA MET A 95 -4.36 -8.04 -8.80
C MET A 95 -5.34 -7.32 -9.74
N SER A 96 -6.60 -7.77 -9.80
CA SER A 96 -7.65 -7.07 -10.56
C SER A 96 -8.00 -5.69 -9.98
N PHE A 97 -7.85 -5.49 -8.67
CA PHE A 97 -8.01 -4.17 -8.06
C PHE A 97 -6.85 -3.25 -8.44
N ILE A 98 -5.61 -3.75 -8.40
CA ILE A 98 -4.43 -3.00 -8.82
C ILE A 98 -4.54 -2.62 -10.31
N GLU A 99 -4.94 -3.56 -11.17
CA GLU A 99 -5.26 -3.31 -12.59
C GLU A 99 -6.20 -2.11 -12.77
N LYS A 100 -7.31 -2.12 -12.02
CA LYS A 100 -8.33 -1.06 -12.09
C LYS A 100 -7.78 0.28 -11.61
N SER A 101 -6.83 0.26 -10.68
CA SER A 101 -6.17 1.44 -10.14
C SER A 101 -5.17 1.99 -11.17
N VAL A 102 -4.30 1.16 -11.74
CA VAL A 102 -3.38 1.55 -12.81
C VAL A 102 -4.14 2.11 -14.03
N ALA A 103 -5.25 1.48 -14.43
CA ALA A 103 -6.08 1.95 -15.54
C ALA A 103 -6.79 3.30 -15.29
N ARG A 104 -6.85 3.75 -14.02
CA ARG A 104 -7.49 5.00 -13.59
C ARG A 104 -6.51 5.93 -12.88
N ILE A 105 -5.21 5.69 -13.00
CA ILE A 105 -4.17 6.38 -12.23
C ILE A 105 -4.17 7.91 -12.49
N ASP A 106 -4.72 8.33 -13.63
CA ASP A 106 -4.92 9.72 -14.06
C ASP A 106 -6.33 10.28 -13.73
N GLN A 107 -7.17 9.52 -13.02
CA GLN A 107 -8.55 9.84 -12.69
C GLN A 107 -8.77 9.82 -11.18
N THR A 108 -8.22 10.81 -10.48
CA THR A 108 -8.17 10.89 -9.00
C THR A 108 -9.52 10.63 -8.34
N GLU A 109 -10.61 11.24 -8.80
CA GLU A 109 -11.93 11.06 -8.19
C GLU A 109 -12.42 9.61 -8.29
N ARG A 110 -12.12 8.94 -9.41
CA ARG A 110 -12.51 7.53 -9.62
C ARG A 110 -11.65 6.59 -8.79
N LEU A 111 -10.36 6.90 -8.59
CA LEU A 111 -9.49 6.15 -7.68
C LEU A 111 -9.98 6.27 -6.24
N VAL A 112 -10.29 7.48 -5.79
CA VAL A 112 -10.82 7.72 -4.43
C VAL A 112 -12.10 6.92 -4.22
N GLN A 113 -13.03 6.92 -5.18
CA GLN A 113 -14.25 6.10 -5.09
C GLN A 113 -13.93 4.60 -5.00
N LEU A 114 -13.05 4.11 -5.87
CA LEU A 114 -12.63 2.71 -5.90
C LEU A 114 -11.95 2.28 -4.59
N ALA A 115 -11.07 3.11 -4.02
CA ALA A 115 -10.40 2.88 -2.75
C ALA A 115 -11.40 2.89 -1.58
N MET A 116 -12.38 3.81 -1.59
CA MET A 116 -13.43 3.87 -0.57
C MET A 116 -14.32 2.61 -0.56
N GLU A 117 -14.65 2.08 -1.73
CA GLU A 117 -15.40 0.81 -1.84
C GLU A 117 -14.59 -0.39 -1.31
N LEU A 118 -13.29 -0.41 -1.60
CA LEU A 118 -12.37 -1.42 -1.05
C LEU A 118 -12.31 -1.34 0.47
N GLY A 119 -12.12 -0.13 1.01
CA GLY A 119 -12.04 0.14 2.45
C GLY A 119 -13.31 -0.27 3.18
N LYS A 120 -14.50 0.06 2.65
CA LYS A 120 -15.80 -0.39 3.21
C LYS A 120 -15.91 -1.91 3.27
N SER A 121 -15.37 -2.61 2.26
CA SER A 121 -15.39 -4.07 2.24
C SER A 121 -14.46 -4.66 3.29
N HIS A 122 -13.26 -4.13 3.41
CA HIS A 122 -12.27 -4.62 4.38
C HIS A 122 -12.59 -4.26 5.83
N TYR A 123 -13.26 -3.13 6.07
CA TYR A 123 -13.83 -2.81 7.38
C TYR A 123 -14.80 -3.91 7.84
N ARG A 124 -15.65 -4.41 6.94
CA ARG A 124 -16.56 -5.54 7.21
C ARG A 124 -15.84 -6.87 7.46
N TYR A 125 -14.61 -7.02 6.96
CA TYR A 125 -13.76 -8.19 7.20
C TYR A 125 -12.90 -8.04 8.47
N ASN A 126 -13.06 -6.94 9.21
CA ASN A 126 -12.22 -6.60 10.36
C ASN A 126 -10.72 -6.57 10.04
N ALA A 127 -10.35 -6.22 8.81
CA ALA A 127 -8.95 -6.09 8.41
C ALA A 127 -8.35 -4.78 8.99
N PRO A 128 -7.34 -4.87 9.87
CA PRO A 128 -6.67 -3.70 10.42
C PRO A 128 -6.01 -2.83 9.34
N PRO A 129 -6.09 -1.49 9.42
CA PRO A 129 -5.46 -0.59 8.46
C PRO A 129 -3.96 -0.82 8.26
N LYS A 130 -3.22 -1.27 9.29
CA LYS A 130 -1.79 -1.58 9.16
C LYS A 130 -1.49 -2.66 8.11
N TYR A 131 -2.42 -3.58 7.83
CA TYR A 131 -2.18 -4.67 6.88
C TYR A 131 -2.05 -4.18 5.43
N TYR A 132 -2.61 -3.02 5.06
CA TYR A 132 -2.45 -2.48 3.71
C TYR A 132 -1.00 -2.09 3.42
N GLY A 133 -0.28 -1.54 4.41
CA GLY A 133 1.14 -1.24 4.26
C GLY A 133 2.00 -2.48 4.06
N TYR A 134 1.66 -3.58 4.75
CA TYR A 134 2.33 -4.87 4.53
C TYR A 134 2.05 -5.43 3.14
N VAL A 135 0.79 -5.35 2.67
CA VAL A 135 0.43 -5.78 1.31
C VAL A 135 1.20 -4.98 0.25
N GLY A 136 1.32 -3.66 0.39
CA GLY A 136 2.12 -2.83 -0.54
C GLY A 136 3.60 -3.24 -0.56
N THR A 137 4.20 -3.44 0.62
CA THR A 137 5.59 -3.91 0.77
C THR A 137 5.81 -5.27 0.10
N GLU A 138 4.89 -6.22 0.30
CA GLU A 138 4.99 -7.55 -0.27
C GLU A 138 4.66 -7.59 -1.77
N PHE A 139 3.83 -6.68 -2.26
CA PHE A 139 3.59 -6.51 -3.70
C PHE A 139 4.88 -6.10 -4.41
N ILE A 140 5.56 -5.06 -3.91
CA ILE A 140 6.85 -4.61 -4.45
C ILE A 140 7.87 -5.75 -4.43
N SER A 141 7.98 -6.45 -3.30
CA SER A 141 8.89 -7.60 -3.15
C SER A 141 8.57 -8.76 -4.10
N ALA A 142 7.29 -8.97 -4.44
CA ALA A 142 6.88 -10.01 -5.37
C ALA A 142 7.12 -9.63 -6.84
N VAL A 143 7.05 -8.34 -7.17
CA VAL A 143 7.20 -7.80 -8.53
C VAL A 143 8.66 -7.63 -8.94
N GLN A 144 9.52 -7.18 -8.02
CA GLN A 144 10.95 -6.96 -8.28
C GLN A 144 11.65 -8.12 -9.05
N PRO A 145 11.54 -9.39 -8.61
CA PRO A 145 12.18 -10.51 -9.33
C PRO A 145 11.54 -10.84 -10.69
N ILE A 146 10.29 -10.42 -10.94
CA ILE A 146 9.61 -10.61 -12.23
C ILE A 146 10.16 -9.64 -13.27
N LEU A 147 10.36 -8.38 -12.88
CA LEU A 147 10.84 -7.33 -13.77
C LEU A 147 12.35 -7.42 -14.05
N LYS A 148 13.14 -8.07 -13.18
CA LYS A 148 14.58 -8.31 -13.38
C LYS A 148 15.32 -7.00 -13.71
N GLU A 149 15.97 -6.92 -14.87
CA GLU A 149 16.69 -5.73 -15.36
C GLU A 149 15.77 -4.53 -15.63
N LYS A 150 14.45 -4.74 -15.75
CA LYS A 150 13.45 -3.68 -15.87
C LYS A 150 13.03 -3.10 -14.52
N TRP A 151 13.44 -3.70 -13.39
CA TRP A 151 13.28 -3.10 -12.07
C TRP A 151 14.40 -2.08 -11.84
N THR A 152 14.09 -0.80 -12.02
CA THR A 152 15.02 0.31 -11.75
C THR A 152 14.62 1.06 -10.48
N PRO A 153 15.52 1.86 -9.87
CA PRO A 153 15.17 2.69 -8.73
C PRO A 153 13.98 3.63 -8.99
N GLU A 154 13.85 4.14 -10.23
CA GLU A 154 12.73 5.00 -10.62
C GLU A 154 11.40 4.24 -10.70
N VAL A 155 11.42 2.99 -11.19
CA VAL A 155 10.23 2.12 -11.19
C VAL A 155 9.83 1.78 -9.75
N GLU A 156 10.79 1.43 -8.91
CA GLU A 156 10.55 1.16 -7.48
C GLU A 156 9.93 2.35 -6.78
N GLU A 157 10.47 3.55 -6.99
CA GLU A 157 9.96 4.77 -6.38
C GLU A 157 8.55 5.10 -6.88
N ALA A 158 8.30 4.96 -8.19
CA ALA A 158 6.96 5.16 -8.74
C ALA A 158 5.91 4.23 -8.08
N TRP A 159 6.24 2.95 -7.88
CA TRP A 159 5.35 2.01 -7.20
C TRP A 159 5.21 2.24 -5.69
N LYS A 160 6.19 2.85 -5.02
CA LYS A 160 6.09 3.23 -3.60
C LYS A 160 5.20 4.44 -3.36
N VAL A 161 5.12 5.34 -4.35
CA VAL A 161 4.29 6.55 -4.29
C VAL A 161 2.82 6.26 -4.62
N LEU A 162 2.52 5.25 -5.44
CA LEU A 162 1.15 4.83 -5.79
C LEU A 162 0.38 4.23 -4.60
#